data_AF-A0A6M1S499-F1
#
_entry.id   AF-A0A6M1S499-F1
#
_cell.length_a   1.000
_cell.length_b   1.000
_cell.length_c   1.000
_cell.angle_alpha   90.00
_cell.angle_beta   90.00
_cell.angle_gamma   90.00
#
_symmetry.space_group_name_H-M   'P 1'
#
loop_
_entity.id
_entity.type
_entity.pdbx_description
1 polymer ?
#
loop_
_entity_poly.entity_id
_entity_poly.type
_entity_poly.pdbx_seq_one_letter_code
_entity_poly.pdbx_strand_id
1 'polypeptide(L)'
;MNSSVRPLILNQGGSMPTPRLRDELAKEAADAFVALGDKTAAAALLGLQRNTFCSRLKVAAERGMLGTKPVLPGFAIKSIASKDADGAWVKQAREVGEEFEVPTGHTVKGVSALVDAEGRTIQQWVKTREDAQSRDAMELAIHEAFDRHVGYSELPPAPTFTDASLLTIYPIVDLHLGLFSWGKETGADYDLKIASALLRNTIANLVARSARSHTAIVLDMGDYFHADDSRNQTKRSGNPLDVDTRYARVLQVGVELAVHCIELALQKHEHVIYRKLPGNHDDETSLMLAIALAAWFRNNPRVTVDTDPGRFFMHCFGKVMVAATHGDMLRMGDMAGFMAANWAKEWGVTEFRYAYTGHVHHDRVKSGGGVRAESFNTLAAKDAWHAASGYVSARSAVSITMHREMGEIDRLTVNLPAANFVATNDNVPAEQRRVA
;
A
#
# COMPACT_ATOMS: atom_id res chain seq x y z
N MET A 1 -50.97 -39.18 90.18
CA MET A 1 -52.22 -38.68 90.78
C MET A 1 -52.08 -37.19 91.06
N ASN A 2 -52.97 -36.40 90.46
CA ASN A 2 -53.38 -35.02 90.77
C ASN A 2 -52.34 -33.96 91.22
N SER A 3 -52.13 -32.96 90.35
CA SER A 3 -51.87 -31.56 90.73
C SER A 3 -52.57 -30.65 89.70
N SER A 4 -53.70 -30.02 90.05
CA SER A 4 -53.83 -28.59 90.40
C SER A 4 -53.20 -27.60 89.41
N VAL A 5 -53.98 -26.62 88.93
CA VAL A 5 -53.66 -25.17 88.78
C VAL A 5 -54.85 -24.41 88.13
N ARG A 6 -55.04 -23.16 88.59
CA ARG A 6 -56.08 -22.14 88.32
C ARG A 6 -56.04 -21.53 86.89
N PRO A 7 -57.07 -20.76 86.46
CA PRO A 7 -57.17 -20.25 85.09
C PRO A 7 -56.43 -18.92 84.87
N LEU A 8 -56.02 -18.67 83.62
CA LEU A 8 -55.42 -17.42 83.14
C LEU A 8 -56.23 -16.91 81.94
N ILE A 9 -56.66 -15.65 82.06
CA ILE A 9 -57.43 -14.88 81.06
C ILE A 9 -56.48 -14.46 79.92
N LEU A 10 -56.86 -14.72 78.67
CA LEU A 10 -56.17 -14.21 77.47
C LEU A 10 -57.12 -13.30 76.66
N ASN A 11 -56.65 -12.07 76.47
CA ASN A 11 -57.29 -10.94 75.81
C ASN A 11 -57.25 -11.14 74.28
N GLN A 12 -58.40 -11.14 73.60
CA GLN A 12 -58.48 -11.13 72.14
C GLN A 12 -58.60 -9.68 71.64
N GLY A 13 -57.57 -9.18 70.96
CA GLY A 13 -57.61 -7.92 70.22
C GLY A 13 -57.06 -8.11 68.81
N GLY A 14 -57.94 -8.38 67.84
CA GLY A 14 -57.61 -8.36 66.42
C GLY A 14 -57.56 -6.94 65.88
N SER A 15 -56.43 -6.52 65.32
CA SER A 15 -56.26 -5.24 64.63
C SER A 15 -56.84 -5.31 63.22
N MET A 16 -57.89 -4.53 62.95
CA MET A 16 -58.42 -4.26 61.61
C MET A 16 -57.39 -3.42 60.81
N PRO A 17 -57.06 -3.76 59.55
CA PRO A 17 -56.14 -2.95 58.75
C PRO A 17 -56.76 -1.59 58.42
N THR A 18 -56.01 -0.51 58.70
CA THR A 18 -56.41 0.87 58.40
C THR A 18 -56.67 1.04 56.90
N PRO A 19 -57.81 1.61 56.47
CA PRO A 19 -58.10 1.81 55.05
C PRO A 19 -57.05 2.67 54.36
N ARG A 20 -56.65 2.27 53.13
CA ARG A 20 -55.68 3.02 52.32
C ARG A 20 -56.20 4.43 52.03
N LEU A 21 -55.34 5.43 52.23
CA LEU A 21 -55.67 6.83 51.93
C LEU A 21 -55.94 7.01 50.43
N ARG A 22 -57.09 7.61 50.10
CA ARG A 22 -57.51 7.94 48.73
C ARG A 22 -56.62 9.01 48.11
N ASP A 23 -56.34 8.87 46.81
CA ASP A 23 -55.45 9.77 46.06
C ASP A 23 -55.92 11.23 46.06
N GLU A 24 -57.24 11.46 46.01
CA GLU A 24 -57.82 12.81 46.05
C GLU A 24 -57.42 13.58 47.32
N LEU A 25 -57.42 12.91 48.47
CA LEU A 25 -57.05 13.50 49.76
C LEU A 25 -55.53 13.73 49.90
N ALA A 26 -54.73 12.92 49.22
CA ALA A 26 -53.28 13.10 49.15
C ALA A 26 -52.92 14.26 48.21
N LYS A 27 -53.61 14.35 47.07
CA LYS A 27 -53.46 15.45 46.11
C LYS A 27 -53.86 16.79 46.70
N GLU A 28 -55.00 16.86 47.40
CA GLU A 28 -55.45 18.08 48.10
C GLU A 28 -54.39 18.59 49.10
N ALA A 29 -53.75 17.67 49.84
CA ALA A 29 -52.68 18.02 50.77
C ALA A 29 -51.40 18.50 50.06
N ALA A 30 -51.06 17.88 48.92
CA ALA A 30 -49.92 18.30 48.10
C ALA A 30 -50.13 19.69 47.49
N ASP A 31 -51.30 19.94 46.90
CA ASP A 31 -51.65 21.21 46.28
C ASP A 31 -51.62 22.35 47.31
N ALA A 32 -52.18 22.12 48.51
CA ALA A 32 -52.14 23.08 49.61
C ALA A 32 -50.70 23.35 50.11
N PHE A 33 -49.83 22.33 50.15
CA PHE A 33 -48.43 22.51 50.54
C PHE A 33 -47.61 23.24 49.47
N VAL A 34 -47.81 22.93 48.19
CA VAL A 34 -47.14 23.60 47.07
C VAL A 34 -47.53 25.08 47.01
N ALA A 35 -48.80 25.40 47.26
CA ALA A 35 -49.28 26.78 47.24
C ALA A 35 -48.73 27.67 48.37
N LEU A 36 -48.56 27.11 49.57
CA LEU A 36 -48.23 27.89 50.78
C LEU A 36 -46.80 27.68 51.29
N GLY A 37 -46.11 26.61 50.90
CA GLY A 37 -44.75 26.27 51.32
C GLY A 37 -44.59 25.89 52.80
N ASP A 38 -45.60 26.14 53.66
CA ASP A 38 -45.60 25.81 55.08
C ASP A 38 -46.67 24.77 55.44
N LYS A 39 -46.26 23.74 56.20
CA LYS A 39 -47.12 22.62 56.59
C LYS A 39 -48.20 23.00 57.60
N THR A 40 -47.96 24.05 58.39
CA THR A 40 -48.89 24.53 59.42
C THR A 40 -50.02 25.33 58.78
N ALA A 41 -49.66 26.25 57.88
CA ALA A 41 -50.59 27.04 57.10
C ALA A 41 -51.44 26.15 56.17
N ALA A 42 -50.83 25.16 55.51
CA ALA A 42 -51.54 24.24 54.64
C ALA A 42 -52.49 23.29 55.38
N ALA A 43 -52.13 22.82 56.58
CA ALA A 43 -53.03 22.03 57.43
C ALA A 43 -54.23 22.86 57.90
N ALA A 44 -54.01 24.12 58.29
CA ALA A 44 -55.06 25.03 58.71
C ALA A 44 -56.02 25.38 57.57
N LEU A 45 -55.50 25.60 56.35
CA LEU A 45 -56.31 25.86 55.16
C LEU A 45 -57.32 24.73 54.88
N LEU A 46 -56.91 23.48 55.08
CA LEU A 46 -57.76 22.31 54.88
C LEU A 46 -58.58 21.92 56.12
N GLY A 47 -58.49 22.68 57.21
CA GLY A 47 -59.18 22.36 58.47
C GLY A 47 -58.72 21.05 59.12
N LEU A 48 -57.49 20.60 58.84
CA LEU A 48 -56.95 19.32 59.29
C LEU A 48 -56.02 19.49 60.49
N GLN A 49 -56.00 18.51 61.38
CA GLN A 49 -54.93 18.39 62.36
C GLN A 49 -53.58 18.19 61.64
N ARG A 50 -52.53 18.84 62.12
CA ARG A 50 -51.19 18.81 61.52
C ARG A 50 -50.68 17.39 61.26
N ASN A 51 -50.91 16.45 62.18
CA ASN A 51 -50.49 15.05 62.02
C ASN A 51 -51.24 14.34 60.88
N THR A 52 -52.54 14.62 60.72
CA THR A 52 -53.36 14.11 59.62
C THR A 52 -52.88 14.68 58.29
N PHE A 53 -52.62 15.99 58.24
CA PHE A 53 -52.06 16.64 57.05
C PHE A 53 -50.69 16.08 56.67
N CYS A 54 -49.77 15.95 57.63
CA CYS A 54 -48.44 15.36 57.41
C CYS A 54 -48.52 13.92 56.89
N SER A 55 -49.48 13.13 57.38
CA SER A 55 -49.69 11.76 56.89
C SER A 55 -50.18 11.73 55.45
N ARG A 56 -51.11 12.64 55.08
CA ARG A 56 -51.57 12.79 53.69
C ARG A 56 -50.47 13.28 52.77
N LEU A 57 -49.69 14.26 53.21
CA LEU A 57 -48.56 14.83 52.47
C LEU A 57 -47.45 13.79 52.25
N LYS A 58 -47.19 12.91 53.23
CA LYS A 58 -46.24 11.80 53.09
C LYS A 58 -46.66 10.83 51.99
N VAL A 59 -47.94 10.42 51.99
CA VAL A 59 -48.49 9.55 50.94
C VAL A 59 -48.44 10.24 49.58
N ALA A 60 -48.69 11.55 49.52
CA ALA A 60 -48.56 12.34 48.30
C ALA A 60 -47.12 12.39 47.78
N ALA A 61 -46.13 12.48 48.69
CA ALA A 61 -44.71 12.43 48.35
C ALA A 61 -44.29 11.06 47.79
N GLU A 62 -44.70 9.97 48.46
CA GLU A 62 -44.43 8.59 48.03
C GLU A 62 -45.01 8.28 46.64
N ARG A 63 -46.11 8.96 46.28
CA ARG A 63 -46.77 8.85 44.97
C ARG A 63 -46.31 9.89 43.94
N GLY A 64 -45.28 10.68 44.25
CA GLY A 64 -44.66 11.65 43.33
C GLY A 64 -45.48 12.93 43.09
N MET A 65 -46.54 13.17 43.84
CA MET A 65 -47.46 14.31 43.64
C MET A 65 -46.86 15.66 44.05
N LEU A 66 -45.72 15.65 44.76
CA LEU A 66 -44.97 16.86 45.18
C LEU A 66 -43.85 17.26 44.20
N GLY A 67 -43.72 16.55 43.07
CA GLY A 67 -42.62 16.73 42.12
C GLY A 67 -41.28 16.17 42.64
N THR A 68 -40.26 16.16 41.78
CA THR A 68 -38.96 15.51 42.04
C THR A 68 -37.83 16.51 42.29
N LYS A 69 -38.16 17.71 42.76
CA LYS A 69 -37.19 18.78 43.08
C LYS A 69 -37.10 18.99 44.60
N PRO A 70 -35.93 19.41 45.13
CA PRO A 70 -34.74 19.81 44.40
C PRO A 70 -33.79 18.64 44.12
N VAL A 71 -33.21 18.64 42.93
CA VAL A 71 -32.02 17.86 42.59
C VAL A 71 -30.81 18.65 43.10
N LEU A 72 -29.73 17.98 43.52
CA LEU A 72 -28.51 18.65 43.97
C LEU A 72 -28.02 19.66 42.92
N PRO A 73 -27.51 20.86 43.31
CA PRO A 73 -26.91 21.80 42.37
C PRO A 73 -25.85 21.11 41.49
N GLY A 74 -26.00 21.21 40.16
CA GLY A 74 -25.11 20.57 39.18
C GLY A 74 -25.59 19.22 38.64
N PHE A 75 -26.69 18.65 39.15
CA PHE A 75 -27.26 17.38 38.67
C PHE A 75 -28.60 17.58 37.98
N ALA A 76 -28.80 16.90 36.85
CA ALA A 76 -30.05 16.85 36.10
C ALA A 76 -30.62 15.43 36.10
N ILE A 77 -31.94 15.30 36.19
CA ILE A 77 -32.63 14.00 36.09
C ILE A 77 -32.58 13.53 34.63
N LYS A 78 -31.89 12.42 34.34
CA LYS A 78 -31.73 11.86 32.98
C LYS A 78 -32.88 10.97 32.52
N SER A 79 -33.67 10.41 33.43
CA SER A 79 -34.83 9.58 33.09
C SER A 79 -35.85 9.59 34.24
N ILE A 80 -37.14 9.67 33.92
CA ILE A 80 -38.24 9.50 34.87
C ILE A 80 -38.92 8.17 34.50
N ALA A 81 -39.03 7.27 35.48
CA ALA A 81 -39.79 6.04 35.36
C ALA A 81 -40.89 6.09 36.43
N SER A 82 -42.15 6.10 36.00
CA SER A 82 -43.32 6.07 36.89
C SER A 82 -44.11 4.79 36.64
N LYS A 83 -44.82 4.32 37.68
CA LYS A 83 -45.86 3.32 37.50
C LYS A 83 -47.15 4.03 37.08
N ASP A 84 -47.82 3.53 36.05
CA ASP A 84 -49.18 3.96 35.74
C ASP A 84 -50.18 3.45 36.79
N ALA A 85 -51.46 3.82 36.65
CA ALA A 85 -52.53 3.44 37.57
C ALA A 85 -52.72 1.91 37.67
N ASP A 86 -52.25 1.15 36.69
CA ASP A 86 -52.36 -0.32 36.60
C ASP A 86 -51.08 -1.04 37.04
N GLY A 87 -50.04 -0.30 37.43
CA GLY A 87 -48.80 -0.83 37.99
C GLY A 87 -47.69 -1.13 36.98
N ALA A 88 -47.87 -0.79 35.71
CA ALA A 88 -46.87 -0.96 34.66
C ALA A 88 -45.86 0.19 34.65
N TRP A 89 -44.58 -0.14 34.40
CA TRP A 89 -43.50 0.84 34.33
C TRP A 89 -43.52 1.55 32.98
N VAL A 90 -43.71 2.87 32.99
CA VAL A 90 -43.64 3.71 31.78
C VAL A 90 -42.29 4.44 31.76
N LYS A 91 -41.51 4.21 30.70
CA LYS A 91 -40.24 4.91 30.43
C LYS A 91 -40.40 5.76 29.18
N GLN A 92 -40.45 7.08 29.35
CA GLN A 92 -40.36 8.02 28.22
C GLN A 92 -38.88 8.15 27.80
N ALA A 93 -38.58 7.68 26.59
CA ALA A 93 -37.32 7.94 25.91
C ALA A 93 -37.56 8.93 24.76
N ARG A 94 -36.49 9.59 24.30
CA ARG A 94 -36.55 10.36 23.05
C ARG A 94 -36.94 9.43 21.90
N GLU A 95 -37.76 9.94 21.01
CA GLU A 95 -38.12 9.29 19.75
C GLU A 95 -36.85 8.87 19.00
N VAL A 96 -36.84 7.64 18.48
CA VAL A 96 -35.71 7.10 17.72
C VAL A 96 -35.65 7.87 16.41
N GLY A 97 -34.50 8.47 16.09
CA GLY A 97 -34.30 9.15 14.81
C GLY A 97 -34.37 8.20 13.61
N GLU A 98 -34.37 8.75 12.41
CA GLU A 98 -34.38 7.96 11.17
C GLU A 98 -33.13 7.08 11.03
N GLU A 99 -33.27 5.97 10.29
CA GLU A 99 -32.15 5.07 9.99
C GLU A 99 -31.09 5.79 9.15
N PHE A 100 -29.81 5.60 9.50
CA PHE A 100 -28.72 6.24 8.77
C PHE A 100 -28.49 5.52 7.44
N GLU A 101 -28.87 6.16 6.34
CA GLU A 101 -28.49 5.71 5.00
C GLU A 101 -27.14 6.28 4.59
N VAL A 102 -26.31 5.44 3.96
CA VAL A 102 -25.04 5.88 3.37
C VAL A 102 -25.36 6.81 2.19
N PRO A 103 -24.82 8.05 2.16
CA PRO A 103 -25.06 8.97 1.05
C PRO A 103 -24.71 8.33 -0.30
N THR A 104 -25.52 8.60 -1.32
CA THR A 104 -25.28 8.10 -2.69
C THR A 104 -23.88 8.49 -3.15
N GLY A 105 -23.11 7.52 -3.64
CA GLY A 105 -21.71 7.73 -4.07
C GLY A 105 -20.68 7.62 -2.95
N HIS A 106 -21.05 7.18 -1.74
CA HIS A 106 -20.11 6.90 -0.66
C HIS A 106 -20.05 5.40 -0.34
N THR A 107 -18.87 4.91 0.06
CA THR A 107 -18.68 3.54 0.61
C THR A 107 -18.27 3.59 2.08
N VAL A 108 -18.69 2.59 2.87
CA VAL A 108 -18.30 2.49 4.29
C VAL A 108 -16.82 2.11 4.38
N LYS A 109 -16.01 3.05 4.88
CA LYS A 109 -14.56 2.87 5.12
C LYS A 109 -14.30 2.04 6.37
N GLY A 110 -15.18 2.12 7.36
CA GLY A 110 -15.06 1.35 8.59
C GLY A 110 -16.11 1.72 9.63
N VAL A 111 -16.26 0.85 10.61
CA VAL A 111 -17.20 1.00 11.72
C VAL A 111 -16.41 1.04 13.02
N SER A 112 -16.64 2.06 13.85
CA SER A 112 -16.10 2.14 15.20
C SER A 112 -17.24 2.02 16.21
N ALA A 113 -17.10 1.18 17.22
CA ALA A 113 -18.12 0.96 18.23
C ALA A 113 -17.58 1.29 19.63
N LEU A 114 -18.38 2.00 20.43
CA LEU A 114 -18.21 2.12 21.87
C LEU A 114 -18.92 0.95 22.53
N VAL A 115 -18.20 0.16 23.33
CA VAL A 115 -18.74 -1.00 24.05
C VAL A 115 -18.70 -0.79 25.56
N ASP A 116 -19.59 -1.47 26.29
CA ASP A 116 -19.57 -1.52 27.76
C ASP A 116 -18.55 -2.55 28.29
N ALA A 117 -18.48 -2.71 29.61
CA ALA A 117 -17.56 -3.63 30.27
C ALA A 117 -17.85 -5.11 29.95
N GLU A 118 -19.06 -5.43 29.47
CA GLU A 118 -19.47 -6.77 29.05
C GLU A 118 -19.38 -6.96 27.52
N GLY A 119 -18.85 -5.97 26.78
CA GLY A 119 -18.64 -6.03 25.33
C GLY A 119 -19.88 -5.72 24.49
N ARG A 120 -20.95 -5.20 25.08
CA ARG A 120 -22.17 -4.82 24.36
C ARG A 120 -22.02 -3.43 23.75
N THR A 121 -22.47 -3.26 22.50
CA THR A 121 -22.36 -1.98 21.78
C THR A 121 -23.32 -0.94 22.37
N ILE A 122 -22.76 0.17 22.84
CA ILE A 122 -23.48 1.34 23.34
C ILE A 122 -23.78 2.32 22.20
N GLN A 123 -22.80 2.52 21.33
CA GLN A 123 -22.89 3.47 20.22
C GLN A 123 -21.96 3.06 19.08
N GLN A 124 -22.34 3.39 17.85
CA GLN A 124 -21.56 3.09 16.65
C GLN A 124 -21.39 4.35 15.80
N TRP A 125 -20.20 4.52 15.22
CA TRP A 125 -19.89 5.51 14.20
C TRP A 125 -19.59 4.81 12.89
N VAL A 126 -20.41 5.10 11.87
CA VAL A 126 -20.17 4.64 10.49
C VAL A 126 -19.35 5.71 9.78
N LYS A 127 -18.12 5.38 9.38
CA LYS A 127 -17.23 6.28 8.65
C LYS A 127 -17.37 5.96 7.17
N THR A 128 -17.89 6.90 6.39
CA THR A 128 -17.98 6.77 4.93
C THR A 128 -16.83 7.51 4.25
N ARG A 129 -16.41 7.06 3.08
CA ARG A 129 -15.59 7.84 2.14
C ARG A 129 -16.35 8.01 0.84
N GLU A 130 -16.10 9.10 0.13
CA GLU A 130 -16.56 9.25 -1.23
C GLU A 130 -15.99 8.09 -2.05
N ASP A 131 -16.88 7.31 -2.66
CA ASP A 131 -16.51 6.30 -3.63
C ASP A 131 -16.12 7.07 -4.87
N ALA A 132 -14.82 7.23 -5.05
CA ALA A 132 -14.30 7.97 -6.18
C ALA A 132 -14.98 7.44 -7.45
N GLN A 133 -15.67 8.31 -8.16
CA GLN A 133 -16.23 8.08 -9.51
C GLN A 133 -15.12 7.80 -10.54
N SER A 134 -14.14 6.99 -10.19
CA SER A 134 -12.82 6.92 -10.82
C SER A 134 -12.48 5.51 -11.29
N ARG A 135 -13.44 4.60 -11.42
CA ARG A 135 -13.21 3.35 -12.17
C ARG A 135 -13.63 3.56 -13.60
N ASP A 136 -14.89 3.88 -13.84
CA ASP A 136 -15.41 4.09 -15.20
C ASP A 136 -14.81 5.31 -15.89
N ALA A 137 -14.63 6.44 -15.18
CA ALA A 137 -13.98 7.62 -15.74
C ALA A 137 -12.47 7.44 -15.95
N MET A 138 -11.82 6.61 -15.13
CA MET A 138 -10.40 6.28 -15.28
C MET A 138 -10.18 5.28 -16.41
N GLU A 139 -11.02 4.25 -16.49
CA GLU A 139 -11.07 3.27 -17.58
C GLU A 139 -11.32 3.99 -18.90
N LEU A 140 -12.33 4.88 -18.97
CA LEU A 140 -12.58 5.72 -20.13
C LEU A 140 -11.39 6.64 -20.45
N ALA A 141 -10.77 7.29 -19.45
CA ALA A 141 -9.60 8.13 -19.67
C ALA A 141 -8.37 7.33 -20.15
N ILE A 142 -8.21 6.10 -19.67
CA ILE A 142 -7.18 5.15 -20.11
C ILE A 142 -7.46 4.76 -21.56
N HIS A 143 -8.69 4.36 -21.88
CA HIS A 143 -9.10 4.02 -23.25
C HIS A 143 -8.90 5.19 -24.20
N GLU A 144 -9.37 6.40 -23.86
CA GLU A 144 -9.16 7.61 -24.66
C GLU A 144 -7.67 8.00 -24.78
N ALA A 145 -6.86 7.72 -23.75
CA ALA A 145 -5.41 7.91 -23.85
C ALA A 145 -4.79 6.90 -24.82
N PHE A 146 -5.16 5.61 -24.75
CA PHE A 146 -4.65 4.58 -25.67
C PHE A 146 -5.15 4.78 -27.12
N ASP A 147 -6.39 5.24 -27.31
CA ASP A 147 -6.97 5.54 -28.62
C ASP A 147 -6.30 6.74 -29.29
N ARG A 148 -5.91 7.76 -28.51
CA ARG A 148 -5.08 8.87 -29.02
C ARG A 148 -3.68 8.45 -29.46
N HIS A 149 -3.21 7.28 -29.05
CA HIS A 149 -1.90 6.72 -29.43
C HIS A 149 -2.00 5.60 -30.46
N VAL A 150 -3.13 5.46 -31.16
CA VAL A 150 -3.26 4.59 -32.33
C VAL A 150 -2.34 5.10 -33.44
N GLY A 151 -1.24 4.37 -33.72
CA GLY A 151 -0.38 4.61 -34.88
C GLY A 151 1.02 5.19 -34.62
N TYR A 152 1.47 5.30 -33.35
CA TYR A 152 2.71 6.04 -33.02
C TYR A 152 4.06 5.32 -33.19
N SER A 153 4.10 4.03 -33.56
CA SER A 153 5.38 3.40 -33.90
C SER A 153 5.64 3.57 -35.40
N GLU A 154 6.19 4.72 -35.81
CA GLU A 154 6.88 4.79 -37.10
C GLU A 154 8.02 3.77 -37.05
N LEU A 155 7.90 2.73 -37.89
CA LEU A 155 8.84 1.62 -37.87
C LEU A 155 10.20 2.09 -38.39
N PRO A 156 11.30 1.85 -37.66
CA PRO A 156 12.61 1.90 -38.28
C PRO A 156 12.61 0.96 -39.49
N PRO A 157 13.18 1.35 -40.63
CA PRO A 157 13.22 0.49 -41.80
C PRO A 157 13.86 -0.85 -41.44
N ALA A 158 13.34 -1.94 -42.03
CA ALA A 158 13.94 -3.25 -41.83
C ALA A 158 15.41 -3.23 -42.24
N PRO A 159 16.32 -3.86 -41.46
CA PRO A 159 17.70 -3.99 -41.85
C PRO A 159 17.81 -4.78 -43.15
N THR A 160 18.70 -4.35 -44.05
CA THR A 160 18.93 -5.03 -45.34
C THR A 160 19.58 -6.41 -45.20
N PHE A 161 20.23 -6.66 -44.06
CA PHE A 161 20.90 -7.92 -43.75
C PHE A 161 20.91 -8.15 -42.24
N THR A 162 20.63 -9.40 -41.85
CA THR A 162 20.84 -9.95 -40.52
C THR A 162 21.21 -11.43 -40.61
N ASP A 163 21.88 -11.94 -39.59
CA ASP A 163 22.29 -13.35 -39.49
C ASP A 163 21.32 -14.13 -38.59
N ALA A 164 20.60 -15.10 -39.18
CA ALA A 164 19.66 -15.97 -38.49
C ALA A 164 20.30 -16.98 -37.54
N SER A 165 21.63 -17.16 -37.63
CA SER A 165 22.39 -17.97 -36.67
C SER A 165 22.74 -17.22 -35.39
N LEU A 166 22.49 -15.90 -35.34
CA LEU A 166 22.87 -15.04 -34.23
C LEU A 166 21.66 -14.47 -33.47
N LEU A 167 21.83 -14.33 -32.16
CA LEU A 167 20.93 -13.66 -31.22
C LEU A 167 21.75 -12.68 -30.38
N THR A 168 21.34 -11.42 -30.27
CA THR A 168 22.01 -10.44 -29.38
C THR A 168 21.12 -10.06 -28.21
N ILE A 169 21.67 -10.07 -27.00
CA ILE A 169 20.97 -9.72 -25.77
C ILE A 169 21.54 -8.41 -25.26
N TYR A 170 20.65 -7.49 -24.92
CA TYR A 170 20.94 -6.20 -24.29
C TYR A 170 20.31 -6.17 -22.89
N PRO A 171 21.03 -6.62 -21.85
CA PRO A 171 20.55 -6.51 -20.49
C PRO A 171 20.45 -5.03 -20.07
N ILE A 172 19.29 -4.63 -19.55
CA ILE A 172 19.09 -3.39 -18.81
C ILE A 172 18.94 -3.79 -17.36
N VAL A 173 19.92 -3.43 -16.52
CA VAL A 173 20.04 -3.98 -15.18
C VAL A 173 20.10 -2.83 -14.17
N ASP A 174 19.16 -2.84 -13.21
CA ASP A 174 19.15 -1.92 -12.08
C ASP A 174 19.33 -0.46 -12.52
N LEU A 175 18.51 0.02 -13.48
CA LEU A 175 18.61 1.39 -13.98
C LEU A 175 18.28 2.42 -12.88
N HIS A 176 17.40 2.04 -11.94
CA HIS A 176 16.89 2.91 -10.88
C HIS A 176 16.45 4.27 -11.45
N LEU A 177 15.65 4.25 -12.52
CA LEU A 177 15.09 5.44 -13.10
C LEU A 177 14.22 6.13 -12.06
N GLY A 178 14.55 7.38 -11.76
CA GLY A 178 13.89 8.13 -10.70
C GLY A 178 14.70 8.23 -9.40
N LEU A 179 15.92 7.68 -9.35
CA LEU A 179 16.87 7.85 -8.25
C LEU A 179 17.44 9.27 -8.24
N PHE A 180 17.58 9.84 -7.04
CA PHE A 180 18.39 11.03 -6.80
C PHE A 180 19.71 10.68 -6.12
N SER A 181 20.81 11.16 -6.68
CA SER A 181 22.14 11.06 -6.08
C SER A 181 22.85 12.39 -6.18
N TRP A 182 23.36 12.88 -5.06
CA TRP A 182 24.11 14.13 -4.99
C TRP A 182 25.62 13.85 -4.97
N GLY A 183 26.32 14.22 -6.04
CA GLY A 183 27.70 13.80 -6.26
C GLY A 183 28.70 14.25 -5.19
N LYS A 184 28.43 15.34 -4.47
CA LYS A 184 29.26 15.77 -3.34
C LYS A 184 29.19 14.79 -2.17
N GLU A 185 28.05 14.13 -1.98
CA GLU A 185 27.79 13.15 -0.92
C GLU A 185 28.07 11.72 -1.35
N THR A 186 27.79 11.38 -2.61
CA THR A 186 27.77 9.98 -3.08
C THR A 186 28.91 9.63 -4.04
N GLY A 187 29.63 10.64 -4.54
CA GLY A 187 30.72 10.51 -5.51
C GLY A 187 30.32 10.67 -6.98
N ALA A 188 29.02 10.70 -7.32
CA ALA A 188 28.54 11.05 -8.66
C ALA A 188 27.08 11.52 -8.64
N ASP A 189 26.75 12.50 -9.47
CA ASP A 189 25.35 12.92 -9.65
C ASP A 189 24.56 11.87 -10.43
N TYR A 190 23.29 11.71 -10.05
CA TYR A 190 22.32 10.89 -10.76
C TYR A 190 20.92 11.46 -10.53
N ASP A 191 20.19 11.61 -11.63
CA ASP A 191 18.83 12.14 -11.66
C ASP A 191 18.12 11.57 -12.90
N LEU A 192 16.84 11.87 -13.08
CA LEU A 192 16.04 11.36 -14.20
C LEU A 192 16.67 11.69 -15.57
N LYS A 193 17.30 12.85 -15.71
CA LYS A 193 17.92 13.32 -16.95
C LYS A 193 19.22 12.56 -17.24
N ILE A 194 20.07 12.41 -16.24
CA ILE A 194 21.34 11.68 -16.32
C ILE A 194 21.05 10.20 -16.61
N ALA A 195 20.15 9.57 -15.86
CA ALA A 195 19.75 8.17 -16.07
C ALA A 195 19.24 7.93 -17.51
N SER A 196 18.36 8.82 -18.00
CA SER A 196 17.82 8.74 -19.36
C SER A 196 18.91 8.87 -20.42
N ALA A 197 19.81 9.85 -20.30
CA ALA A 197 20.90 10.05 -21.24
C ALA A 197 21.89 8.87 -21.22
N LEU A 198 22.21 8.36 -20.03
CA LEU A 198 23.10 7.22 -19.85
C LEU A 198 22.56 5.97 -20.55
N LEU A 199 21.29 5.61 -20.32
CA LEU A 199 20.71 4.44 -20.97
C LEU A 199 20.66 4.60 -22.49
N ARG A 200 20.18 5.75 -23.00
CA ARG A 200 20.13 6.04 -24.45
C ARG A 200 21.50 5.90 -25.10
N ASN A 201 22.50 6.59 -24.57
CA ASN A 201 23.85 6.60 -25.13
C ASN A 201 24.50 5.22 -25.06
N THR A 202 24.30 4.51 -23.96
CA THR A 202 24.91 3.20 -23.73
C THR A 202 24.30 2.15 -24.66
N ILE A 203 22.97 2.07 -24.75
CA ILE A 203 22.29 1.15 -25.67
C ILE A 203 22.60 1.51 -27.12
N ALA A 204 22.61 2.78 -27.49
CA ALA A 204 22.99 3.19 -28.85
C ALA A 204 24.42 2.75 -29.19
N ASN A 205 25.37 2.91 -28.25
CA ASN A 205 26.76 2.48 -28.45
C ASN A 205 26.87 0.95 -28.60
N LEU A 206 26.20 0.20 -27.72
CA LEU A 206 26.17 -1.26 -27.78
C LEU A 206 25.56 -1.73 -29.09
N VAL A 207 24.34 -1.30 -29.42
CA VAL A 207 23.66 -1.63 -30.67
C VAL A 207 24.55 -1.29 -31.86
N ALA A 208 25.16 -0.11 -31.92
CA ALA A 208 26.01 0.27 -33.04
C ALA A 208 27.17 -0.71 -33.27
N ARG A 209 27.73 -1.29 -32.20
CA ARG A 209 28.91 -2.17 -32.24
C ARG A 209 28.57 -3.67 -32.31
N SER A 210 27.38 -4.12 -31.89
CA SER A 210 27.02 -5.56 -31.86
C SER A 210 26.97 -6.19 -33.26
N ALA A 211 26.88 -7.52 -33.35
CA ALA A 211 26.61 -8.18 -34.62
C ALA A 211 25.20 -7.83 -35.16
N ARG A 212 24.99 -7.98 -36.48
CA ARG A 212 23.65 -7.84 -37.10
C ARG A 212 22.85 -9.13 -36.92
N SER A 213 22.55 -9.48 -35.68
CA SER A 213 21.75 -10.67 -35.35
C SER A 213 20.33 -10.54 -35.90
N HIS A 214 19.73 -11.64 -36.36
CA HIS A 214 18.32 -11.64 -36.79
C HIS A 214 17.41 -11.21 -35.64
N THR A 215 17.58 -11.83 -34.47
CA THR A 215 16.80 -11.52 -33.29
C THR A 215 17.67 -10.80 -32.26
N ALA A 216 17.09 -9.80 -31.59
CA ALA A 216 17.63 -9.26 -30.36
C ALA A 216 16.64 -9.39 -29.20
N ILE A 217 17.17 -9.49 -27.99
CA ILE A 217 16.40 -9.45 -26.75
C ILE A 217 16.84 -8.22 -25.97
N VAL A 218 15.93 -7.25 -25.80
CA VAL A 218 16.09 -6.18 -24.81
C VAL A 218 15.54 -6.73 -23.50
N LEU A 219 16.45 -7.11 -22.60
CA LEU A 219 16.12 -7.81 -21.36
C LEU A 219 16.24 -6.85 -20.19
N ASP A 220 15.12 -6.25 -19.77
CA ASP A 220 15.02 -5.49 -18.54
C ASP A 220 14.95 -6.45 -17.35
N MET A 221 15.99 -6.42 -16.51
CA MET A 221 16.23 -7.36 -15.43
C MET A 221 15.72 -6.87 -14.07
N GLY A 222 14.80 -5.91 -14.05
CA GLY A 222 14.17 -5.39 -12.82
C GLY A 222 14.92 -4.23 -12.21
N ASP A 223 14.27 -3.58 -11.25
CA ASP A 223 14.70 -2.31 -10.66
C ASP A 223 14.95 -1.26 -11.77
N TYR A 224 14.10 -1.27 -12.79
CA TYR A 224 14.11 -0.27 -13.85
C TYR A 224 13.66 1.07 -13.29
N PHE A 225 12.60 1.07 -12.47
CA PHE A 225 12.17 2.22 -11.69
C PHE A 225 12.75 2.13 -10.28
N HIS A 226 13.18 3.28 -9.74
CA HIS A 226 13.72 3.34 -8.39
C HIS A 226 12.64 3.20 -7.30
N ALA A 227 11.42 3.64 -7.59
CA ALA A 227 10.28 3.58 -6.67
C ALA A 227 9.01 3.11 -7.39
N ASP A 228 8.18 2.35 -6.67
CA ASP A 228 6.93 1.77 -7.20
C ASP A 228 5.71 2.70 -7.01
N ASP A 229 5.84 3.74 -6.17
CA ASP A 229 4.79 4.73 -5.93
C ASP A 229 5.35 6.08 -5.42
N SER A 230 4.47 7.04 -5.16
CA SER A 230 4.84 8.39 -4.66
C SER A 230 5.13 8.45 -3.16
N ARG A 231 5.13 7.33 -2.43
CA ARG A 231 5.54 7.28 -1.01
C ARG A 231 7.06 7.26 -0.86
N ASN A 232 7.78 7.03 -1.95
CA ASN A 232 9.25 6.99 -1.99
C ASN A 232 9.81 6.00 -0.97
N GLN A 233 9.20 4.82 -0.89
CA GLN A 233 9.62 3.74 -0.01
C GLN A 233 9.50 2.40 -0.74
N THR A 234 10.40 1.46 -0.44
CA THR A 234 10.22 0.09 -0.94
C THR A 234 8.97 -0.52 -0.35
N LYS A 235 8.15 -1.16 -1.19
CA LYS A 235 6.85 -1.73 -0.75
C LYS A 235 7.00 -2.80 0.35
N ARG A 236 8.08 -3.61 0.29
CA ARG A 236 8.27 -4.75 1.19
C ARG A 236 8.94 -4.40 2.51
N SER A 237 10.01 -3.59 2.48
CA SER A 237 10.77 -3.25 3.69
C SER A 237 10.44 -1.87 4.27
N GLY A 238 9.75 -1.01 3.52
CA GLY A 238 9.48 0.37 3.95
C GLY A 238 10.75 1.24 3.99
N ASN A 239 11.82 0.83 3.32
CA ASN A 239 13.06 1.60 3.29
C ASN A 239 12.80 2.90 2.52
N PRO A 240 13.15 4.07 3.09
CA PRO A 240 13.06 5.34 2.37
C PRO A 240 14.00 5.34 1.17
N LEU A 241 13.57 6.00 0.10
CA LEU A 241 14.27 6.09 -1.18
C LEU A 241 14.56 7.55 -1.52
N ASP A 242 15.77 7.82 -1.99
CA ASP A 242 16.17 9.13 -2.51
C ASP A 242 15.68 9.26 -3.95
N VAL A 243 14.67 10.12 -4.20
CA VAL A 243 14.01 10.18 -5.51
C VAL A 243 14.16 11.52 -6.24
N ASP A 244 14.25 11.45 -7.57
CA ASP A 244 14.09 12.55 -8.52
C ASP A 244 13.25 12.08 -9.72
N THR A 245 12.08 12.62 -10.05
CA THR A 245 11.31 13.73 -9.50
C THR A 245 9.92 13.17 -9.11
N ARG A 246 8.82 13.84 -9.44
CA ARG A 246 7.46 13.29 -9.29
C ARG A 246 7.34 11.94 -10.01
N TYR A 247 6.83 10.93 -9.30
CA TYR A 247 6.64 9.57 -9.80
C TYR A 247 5.95 9.51 -11.18
N ALA A 248 4.87 10.29 -11.38
CA ALA A 248 4.18 10.35 -12.67
C ALA A 248 5.08 10.79 -13.84
N ARG A 249 6.03 11.70 -13.60
CA ARG A 249 7.01 12.14 -14.60
C ARG A 249 8.03 11.04 -14.88
N VAL A 250 8.48 10.34 -13.85
CA VAL A 250 9.41 9.20 -13.97
C VAL A 250 8.78 8.09 -14.82
N LEU A 251 7.50 7.75 -14.59
CA LEU A 251 6.77 6.75 -15.39
C LEU A 251 6.69 7.13 -16.87
N GLN A 252 6.30 8.37 -17.18
CA GLN A 252 6.22 8.85 -18.57
C GLN A 252 7.57 8.70 -19.29
N VAL A 253 8.64 9.19 -18.66
CA VAL A 253 9.99 9.11 -19.23
C VAL A 253 10.46 7.66 -19.34
N GLY A 254 10.10 6.79 -18.39
CA GLY A 254 10.44 5.36 -18.43
C GLY A 254 9.80 4.63 -19.60
N VAL A 255 8.52 4.88 -19.88
CA VAL A 255 7.85 4.33 -21.07
C VAL A 255 8.54 4.80 -22.35
N GLU A 256 8.76 6.10 -22.50
CA GLU A 256 9.45 6.69 -23.67
C GLU A 256 10.87 6.12 -23.86
N LEU A 257 11.58 5.88 -22.76
CA LEU A 257 12.95 5.38 -22.77
C LEU A 257 13.02 3.89 -23.14
N ALA A 258 12.08 3.07 -22.65
CA ALA A 258 11.96 1.67 -23.04
C ALA A 258 11.58 1.52 -24.53
N VAL A 259 10.60 2.32 -25.01
CA VAL A 259 10.26 2.41 -26.45
C VAL A 259 11.52 2.71 -27.27
N HIS A 260 12.29 3.71 -26.87
CA HIS A 260 13.50 4.11 -27.58
C HIS A 260 14.57 3.00 -27.62
N CYS A 261 14.73 2.22 -26.54
CA CYS A 261 15.67 1.09 -26.53
C CYS A 261 15.27 0.00 -27.54
N ILE A 262 13.97 -0.29 -27.63
CA ILE A 262 13.42 -1.25 -28.61
C ILE A 262 13.62 -0.72 -30.03
N GLU A 263 13.34 0.57 -30.27
CA GLU A 263 13.54 1.20 -31.58
C GLU A 263 15.01 1.22 -32.02
N LEU A 264 15.94 1.50 -31.11
CA LEU A 264 17.38 1.40 -31.40
C LEU A 264 17.75 -0.02 -31.81
N ALA A 265 17.29 -1.05 -31.08
CA ALA A 265 17.53 -2.43 -31.46
C ALA A 265 16.91 -2.78 -32.83
N LEU A 266 15.70 -2.30 -33.13
CA LEU A 266 15.04 -2.50 -34.43
C LEU A 266 15.78 -1.87 -35.61
N GLN A 267 16.62 -0.86 -35.40
CA GLN A 267 17.44 -0.31 -36.48
C GLN A 267 18.49 -1.32 -36.97
N LYS A 268 18.85 -2.32 -36.15
CA LYS A 268 19.90 -3.29 -36.46
C LYS A 268 19.41 -4.72 -36.62
N HIS A 269 18.34 -5.09 -35.91
CA HIS A 269 17.84 -6.45 -35.83
C HIS A 269 16.50 -6.58 -36.54
N GLU A 270 16.23 -7.74 -37.14
CA GLU A 270 14.98 -7.99 -37.86
C GLU A 270 13.81 -8.13 -36.88
N HIS A 271 14.03 -8.85 -35.77
CA HIS A 271 13.06 -9.04 -34.70
C HIS A 271 13.62 -8.63 -33.33
N VAL A 272 12.81 -7.98 -32.50
CA VAL A 272 13.18 -7.59 -31.13
C VAL A 272 12.17 -8.16 -30.15
N ILE A 273 12.67 -8.91 -29.18
CA ILE A 273 11.90 -9.36 -28.02
C ILE A 273 12.21 -8.40 -26.87
N TYR A 274 11.19 -7.82 -26.26
CA TYR A 274 11.34 -7.09 -25.00
C TYR A 274 10.78 -7.93 -23.86
N ARG A 275 11.57 -8.10 -22.82
CA ARG A 275 11.13 -8.71 -21.57
C ARG A 275 11.47 -7.78 -20.42
N LYS A 276 10.47 -7.54 -19.55
CA LYS A 276 10.67 -6.90 -18.26
C LYS A 276 10.45 -7.89 -17.12
N LEU A 277 11.48 -8.05 -16.28
CA LEU A 277 11.41 -8.79 -15.03
C LEU A 277 11.08 -7.84 -13.87
N PRO A 278 10.22 -8.23 -12.91
CA PRO A 278 9.99 -7.45 -11.70
C PRO A 278 11.21 -7.45 -10.77
N GLY A 279 11.61 -6.27 -10.32
CA GLY A 279 12.59 -6.10 -9.26
C GLY A 279 11.96 -6.00 -7.87
N ASN A 280 12.76 -5.60 -6.87
CA ASN A 280 12.27 -5.31 -5.53
C ASN A 280 11.90 -3.83 -5.32
N HIS A 281 12.28 -2.94 -6.24
CA HIS A 281 11.90 -1.54 -6.27
C HIS A 281 10.67 -1.25 -7.16
N ASP A 282 10.41 -2.10 -8.17
CA ASP A 282 9.39 -1.87 -9.21
C ASP A 282 8.44 -3.07 -9.40
N ASP A 283 8.01 -3.70 -8.30
CA ASP A 283 7.23 -4.94 -8.30
C ASP A 283 5.91 -4.81 -9.11
N GLU A 284 5.12 -3.77 -8.87
CA GLU A 284 3.85 -3.53 -9.58
C GLU A 284 4.05 -2.82 -10.92
N THR A 285 4.88 -1.78 -10.93
CA THR A 285 5.11 -0.95 -12.12
C THR A 285 5.70 -1.77 -13.27
N SER A 286 6.37 -2.89 -12.98
CA SER A 286 6.97 -3.74 -13.99
C SER A 286 5.99 -4.34 -14.97
N LEU A 287 4.90 -4.92 -14.49
CA LEU A 287 3.87 -5.47 -15.37
C LEU A 287 3.18 -4.35 -16.16
N MET A 288 2.97 -3.20 -15.53
CA MET A 288 2.36 -2.04 -16.20
C MET A 288 3.20 -1.54 -17.38
N LEU A 289 4.52 -1.46 -17.21
CA LEU A 289 5.42 -1.08 -18.30
C LEU A 289 5.39 -2.11 -19.45
N ALA A 290 5.41 -3.41 -19.14
CA ALA A 290 5.30 -4.45 -20.16
C ALA A 290 3.98 -4.35 -20.94
N ILE A 291 2.84 -4.14 -20.26
CA ILE A 291 1.53 -3.95 -20.90
C ILE A 291 1.51 -2.69 -21.77
N ALA A 292 2.05 -1.57 -21.26
CA ALA A 292 2.12 -0.32 -22.01
C ALA A 292 2.94 -0.47 -23.30
N LEU A 293 4.07 -1.18 -23.24
CA LEU A 293 4.91 -1.46 -24.42
C LEU A 293 4.23 -2.44 -25.38
N ALA A 294 3.55 -3.47 -24.89
CA ALA A 294 2.78 -4.38 -25.73
C ALA A 294 1.67 -3.63 -26.48
N ALA A 295 0.97 -2.73 -25.80
CA ALA A 295 -0.01 -1.85 -26.43
C ALA A 295 0.62 -0.89 -27.44
N TRP A 296 1.79 -0.30 -27.14
CA TRP A 296 2.53 0.57 -28.06
C TRP A 296 2.92 -0.14 -29.36
N PHE A 297 3.48 -1.35 -29.25
CA PHE A 297 3.99 -2.13 -30.37
C PHE A 297 2.98 -3.13 -30.97
N ARG A 298 1.69 -3.08 -30.61
CA ARG A 298 0.66 -4.07 -30.99
C ARG A 298 0.51 -4.33 -32.50
N ASN A 299 0.86 -3.34 -33.34
CA ASN A 299 0.78 -3.44 -34.80
C ASN A 299 2.16 -3.61 -35.47
N ASN A 300 3.22 -3.83 -34.70
CA ASN A 300 4.57 -4.02 -35.20
C ASN A 300 4.94 -5.52 -35.19
N PRO A 301 4.93 -6.21 -36.34
CA PRO A 301 5.23 -7.65 -36.39
C PRO A 301 6.69 -7.99 -36.07
N ARG A 302 7.58 -6.98 -36.00
CA ARG A 302 9.00 -7.14 -35.67
C ARG A 302 9.27 -7.03 -34.17
N VAL A 303 8.26 -6.74 -33.35
CA VAL A 303 8.42 -6.62 -31.90
C VAL A 303 7.53 -7.62 -31.19
N THR A 304 8.12 -8.40 -30.30
CA THR A 304 7.40 -9.22 -29.32
C THR A 304 7.63 -8.63 -27.94
N VAL A 305 6.57 -8.19 -27.28
CA VAL A 305 6.63 -7.79 -25.87
C VAL A 305 6.12 -8.94 -25.03
N ASP A 306 6.99 -9.51 -24.20
CA ASP A 306 6.63 -10.58 -23.28
C ASP A 306 5.97 -10.00 -22.02
N THR A 307 4.65 -10.17 -21.92
CA THR A 307 3.81 -9.72 -20.79
C THR A 307 3.59 -10.79 -19.72
N ASP A 308 4.38 -11.87 -19.69
CA ASP A 308 4.30 -12.88 -18.63
C ASP A 308 4.50 -12.24 -17.24
N PRO A 309 3.63 -12.49 -16.25
CA PRO A 309 3.73 -11.83 -14.93
C PRO A 309 4.81 -12.44 -14.02
N GLY A 310 5.45 -13.53 -14.44
CA GLY A 310 6.44 -14.28 -13.69
C GLY A 310 7.78 -13.54 -13.52
N ARG A 311 8.52 -13.93 -12.50
CA ARG A 311 9.86 -13.38 -12.17
C ARG A 311 11.01 -14.04 -12.92
N PHE A 312 10.68 -14.92 -13.85
CA PHE A 312 11.64 -15.72 -14.59
C PHE A 312 11.42 -15.51 -16.06
N PHE A 313 12.52 -15.44 -16.79
CA PHE A 313 12.56 -15.45 -18.23
C PHE A 313 13.34 -16.69 -18.67
N MET A 314 12.90 -17.30 -19.77
CA MET A 314 13.61 -18.38 -20.44
C MET A 314 13.45 -18.24 -21.94
N HIS A 315 14.55 -18.35 -22.66
CA HIS A 315 14.55 -18.35 -24.11
C HIS A 315 15.55 -19.37 -24.65
N CYS A 316 15.09 -20.18 -25.62
CA CYS A 316 15.95 -21.13 -26.34
C CYS A 316 16.27 -20.61 -27.73
N PHE A 317 17.53 -20.76 -28.14
CA PHE A 317 18.02 -20.38 -29.46
C PHE A 317 19.03 -21.42 -29.97
N GLY A 318 18.55 -22.36 -30.79
CA GLY A 318 19.33 -23.54 -31.17
C GLY A 318 19.72 -24.37 -29.94
N LYS A 319 21.01 -24.55 -29.73
CA LYS A 319 21.61 -25.20 -28.56
C LYS A 319 21.80 -24.27 -27.36
N VAL A 320 21.38 -23.01 -27.45
CA VAL A 320 21.52 -22.02 -26.36
C VAL A 320 20.24 -21.96 -25.55
N MET A 321 20.37 -21.97 -24.23
CA MET A 321 19.31 -21.60 -23.28
C MET A 321 19.77 -20.39 -22.48
N VAL A 322 18.95 -19.34 -22.47
CA VAL A 322 19.15 -18.16 -21.62
C VAL A 322 18.02 -18.13 -20.61
N ALA A 323 18.35 -18.06 -19.33
CA ALA A 323 17.41 -17.82 -18.25
C ALA A 323 17.77 -16.52 -17.52
N ALA A 324 16.78 -15.81 -17.01
CA ALA A 324 17.01 -14.61 -16.21
C ALA A 324 15.99 -14.43 -15.09
N THR A 325 16.42 -13.76 -14.02
CA THR A 325 15.59 -13.26 -12.91
C THR A 325 16.25 -12.01 -12.34
N HIS A 326 15.53 -11.16 -11.61
CA HIS A 326 16.16 -10.00 -10.97
C HIS A 326 17.22 -10.43 -9.94
N GLY A 327 16.98 -11.48 -9.15
CA GLY A 327 17.96 -12.06 -8.22
C GLY A 327 17.74 -11.70 -6.75
N ASP A 328 16.65 -10.97 -6.45
CA ASP A 328 16.18 -10.68 -5.09
C ASP A 328 15.59 -11.93 -4.41
N MET A 329 14.81 -12.72 -5.16
CA MET A 329 14.12 -13.92 -4.66
C MET A 329 14.96 -15.21 -4.84
N LEU A 330 15.36 -15.51 -6.08
CA LEU A 330 16.19 -16.66 -6.41
C LEU A 330 17.64 -16.20 -6.62
N ARG A 331 18.56 -16.70 -5.81
CA ARG A 331 19.97 -16.29 -5.89
C ARG A 331 20.65 -16.93 -7.12
N MET A 332 21.61 -16.22 -7.70
CA MET A 332 22.40 -16.67 -8.85
C MET A 332 22.98 -18.08 -8.66
N GLY A 333 23.38 -18.42 -7.43
CA GLY A 333 23.97 -19.71 -7.10
C GLY A 333 23.06 -20.93 -7.29
N ASP A 334 21.73 -20.72 -7.27
CA ASP A 334 20.72 -21.77 -7.31
C ASP A 334 20.07 -21.91 -8.70
N MET A 335 20.44 -21.05 -9.64
CA MET A 335 19.87 -21.00 -10.99
C MET A 335 19.99 -22.32 -11.75
N ALA A 336 21.13 -23.03 -11.63
CA ALA A 336 21.32 -24.30 -12.34
C ALA A 336 20.29 -25.36 -11.94
N GLY A 337 20.08 -25.55 -10.63
CA GLY A 337 19.09 -26.49 -10.12
C GLY A 337 17.66 -26.08 -10.48
N PHE A 338 17.36 -24.78 -10.37
CA PHE A 338 16.06 -24.23 -10.75
C PHE A 338 15.75 -24.45 -12.23
N MET A 339 16.69 -24.15 -13.12
CA MET A 339 16.55 -24.33 -14.56
C MET A 339 16.33 -25.79 -14.94
N ALA A 340 17.16 -26.70 -14.40
CA ALA A 340 17.04 -28.12 -14.69
C ALA A 340 15.71 -28.71 -14.22
N ALA A 341 15.20 -28.26 -13.07
CA ALA A 341 13.93 -28.74 -12.51
C ALA A 341 12.70 -28.20 -13.23
N ASN A 342 12.67 -26.91 -13.57
CA ASN A 342 11.48 -26.26 -14.13
C ASN A 342 11.41 -26.30 -15.66
N TRP A 343 12.55 -26.42 -16.33
CA TRP A 343 12.66 -26.42 -17.79
C TRP A 343 13.46 -27.63 -18.27
N ALA A 344 13.15 -28.81 -17.74
CA ALA A 344 13.90 -30.05 -17.99
C ALA A 344 13.97 -30.43 -19.48
N LYS A 345 12.92 -30.12 -20.26
CA LYS A 345 12.89 -30.40 -21.70
C LYS A 345 13.86 -29.50 -22.44
N GLU A 346 13.76 -28.19 -22.23
CA GLU A 346 14.64 -27.17 -22.81
C GLU A 346 16.09 -27.40 -22.39
N TRP A 347 16.29 -27.77 -21.12
CA TRP A 347 17.58 -28.19 -20.59
C TRP A 347 18.15 -29.37 -21.38
N GLY A 348 17.36 -30.42 -21.61
CA GLY A 348 17.81 -31.64 -22.29
C GLY A 348 18.20 -31.44 -23.76
N VAL A 349 17.59 -30.47 -24.45
CA VAL A 349 17.86 -30.18 -25.87
C VAL A 349 18.91 -29.09 -26.09
N THR A 350 19.32 -28.37 -25.05
CA THR A 350 20.34 -27.31 -25.13
C THR A 350 21.70 -27.78 -24.59
N GLU A 351 22.77 -27.13 -25.02
CA GLU A 351 24.16 -27.44 -24.65
C GLU A 351 24.77 -26.28 -23.87
N PHE A 352 24.59 -25.04 -24.36
CA PHE A 352 25.09 -23.82 -23.75
C PHE A 352 24.00 -23.16 -22.93
N ARG A 353 24.17 -23.10 -21.61
CA ARG A 353 23.13 -22.59 -20.69
C ARG A 353 23.67 -21.41 -19.89
N TYR A 354 22.94 -20.30 -19.95
CA TYR A 354 23.30 -19.05 -19.30
C TYR A 354 22.20 -18.64 -18.34
N ALA A 355 22.60 -18.16 -17.15
CA ALA A 355 21.68 -17.61 -16.16
C ALA A 355 22.09 -16.18 -15.83
N TYR A 356 21.15 -15.26 -15.88
CA TYR A 356 21.39 -13.83 -15.72
C TYR A 356 20.65 -13.28 -14.51
N THR A 357 21.36 -12.56 -13.65
CA THR A 357 20.80 -11.84 -12.49
C THR A 357 21.24 -10.37 -12.40
N GLY A 358 20.44 -9.54 -11.76
CA GLY A 358 20.77 -8.17 -11.37
C GLY A 358 20.91 -8.06 -9.86
N HIS A 359 20.27 -7.06 -9.27
CA HIS A 359 20.01 -6.83 -7.84
C HIS A 359 21.25 -6.50 -6.99
N VAL A 360 22.37 -7.18 -7.20
CA VAL A 360 23.57 -7.04 -6.36
C VAL A 360 24.51 -5.93 -6.82
N HIS A 361 24.26 -5.33 -8.00
CA HIS A 361 24.98 -4.18 -8.58
C HIS A 361 26.46 -4.41 -8.88
N HIS A 362 26.92 -5.65 -8.87
CA HIS A 362 28.30 -5.98 -9.21
C HIS A 362 28.36 -7.22 -10.10
N ASP A 363 29.30 -7.22 -11.04
CA ASP A 363 29.51 -8.35 -11.92
C ASP A 363 30.15 -9.51 -11.18
N ARG A 364 29.52 -10.68 -11.29
CA ARG A 364 30.07 -11.96 -10.82
C ARG A 364 29.73 -13.04 -11.81
N VAL A 365 30.64 -13.99 -11.90
CA VAL A 365 30.46 -15.19 -12.70
C VAL A 365 30.56 -16.40 -11.80
N LYS A 366 29.58 -17.29 -11.89
CA LYS A 366 29.62 -18.62 -11.29
C LYS A 366 29.26 -19.66 -12.33
N SER A 367 30.23 -20.49 -12.69
CA SER A 367 30.00 -21.65 -13.55
C SER A 367 29.88 -22.91 -12.71
N GLY A 368 28.85 -23.71 -12.96
CA GLY A 368 28.60 -24.95 -12.21
C GLY A 368 27.26 -25.57 -12.58
N GLY A 369 27.13 -26.88 -12.37
CA GLY A 369 25.89 -27.60 -12.67
C GLY A 369 25.45 -27.53 -14.15
N GLY A 370 26.37 -27.29 -15.07
CA GLY A 370 26.07 -27.17 -16.51
C GLY A 370 25.54 -25.79 -16.94
N VAL A 371 25.63 -24.77 -16.08
CA VAL A 371 25.21 -23.39 -16.37
C VAL A 371 26.36 -22.42 -16.09
N ARG A 372 26.46 -21.39 -16.94
CA ARG A 372 27.25 -20.19 -16.69
C ARG A 372 26.31 -19.11 -16.14
N ALA A 373 26.31 -18.92 -14.83
CA ALA A 373 25.51 -17.91 -14.17
C ALA A 373 26.31 -16.60 -14.01
N GLU A 374 25.66 -15.46 -14.23
CA GLU A 374 26.27 -14.14 -14.22
C GLU A 374 25.34 -13.11 -13.57
N SER A 375 25.89 -12.31 -12.65
CA SER A 375 25.28 -11.05 -12.22
C SER A 375 25.93 -9.89 -12.97
N PHE A 376 25.19 -8.80 -13.22
CA PHE A 376 25.69 -7.64 -13.93
C PHE A 376 25.87 -6.42 -13.03
N ASN A 377 26.73 -5.49 -13.49
CA ASN A 377 26.85 -4.16 -12.93
C ASN A 377 25.59 -3.33 -13.21
N THR A 378 25.32 -2.38 -12.32
CA THR A 378 24.27 -1.36 -12.52
C THR A 378 24.76 -0.21 -13.41
N LEU A 379 23.84 0.48 -14.10
CA LEU A 379 24.11 1.79 -14.69
C LEU A 379 23.95 2.94 -13.68
N ALA A 380 23.22 2.73 -12.59
CA ALA A 380 22.89 3.77 -11.61
C ALA A 380 24.13 4.21 -10.81
N ALA A 381 24.13 5.48 -10.37
CA ALA A 381 25.02 5.88 -9.28
C ALA A 381 24.46 5.39 -7.94
N LYS A 382 25.24 5.56 -6.87
CA LYS A 382 24.81 5.19 -5.52
C LYS A 382 23.92 6.28 -4.92
N ASP A 383 22.87 5.89 -4.21
CA ASP A 383 22.15 6.80 -3.33
C ASP A 383 22.97 7.12 -2.05
N ALA A 384 22.41 7.96 -1.17
CA ALA A 384 23.09 8.37 0.07
C ALA A 384 23.35 7.18 0.99
N TRP A 385 22.39 6.24 1.10
CA TRP A 385 22.50 5.07 1.96
C TRP A 385 23.59 4.10 1.50
N HIS A 386 23.65 3.80 0.20
CA HIS A 386 24.63 2.92 -0.40
C HIS A 386 26.04 3.52 -0.29
N ALA A 387 26.16 4.83 -0.52
CA ALA A 387 27.42 5.55 -0.33
C ALA A 387 27.89 5.49 1.13
N ALA A 388 27.01 5.78 2.09
CA ALA A 388 27.31 5.75 3.53
C ALA A 388 27.66 4.35 4.03
N SER A 389 27.07 3.31 3.43
CA SER A 389 27.31 1.90 3.76
C SER A 389 28.62 1.35 3.17
N GLY A 390 29.37 2.18 2.42
CA GLY A 390 30.65 1.79 1.83
C GLY A 390 30.53 0.85 0.64
N TYR A 391 29.35 0.73 0.02
CA TYR A 391 29.20 -0.04 -1.21
C TYR A 391 29.98 0.62 -2.35
N VAL A 392 30.70 -0.20 -3.11
CA VAL A 392 31.46 0.20 -4.28
C VAL A 392 31.16 -0.78 -5.39
N SER A 393 30.64 -0.28 -6.50
CA SER A 393 30.34 -1.03 -7.71
C SER A 393 30.96 -0.36 -8.91
N ALA A 394 31.48 -1.18 -9.83
CA ALA A 394 31.71 -0.72 -11.18
C ALA A 394 30.36 -0.44 -11.86
N ARG A 395 30.35 0.46 -12.83
CA ARG A 395 29.15 0.79 -13.60
C ARG A 395 29.39 0.49 -15.06
N SER A 396 28.57 -0.37 -15.64
CA SER A 396 28.73 -0.77 -17.04
C SER A 396 27.45 -1.36 -17.58
N ALA A 397 27.29 -1.33 -18.90
CA ALA A 397 26.35 -2.23 -19.58
C ALA A 397 27.07 -3.08 -20.62
N VAL A 398 26.43 -4.17 -21.00
CA VAL A 398 26.96 -5.13 -21.96
C VAL A 398 25.97 -5.44 -23.06
N SER A 399 26.47 -5.89 -24.20
CA SER A 399 25.70 -6.67 -25.18
C SER A 399 26.36 -8.03 -25.31
N ILE A 400 25.56 -9.08 -25.37
CA ILE A 400 26.04 -10.47 -25.47
C ILE A 400 25.47 -11.08 -26.74
N THR A 401 26.33 -11.51 -27.67
CA THR A 401 25.92 -12.16 -28.91
C THR A 401 26.14 -13.66 -28.81
N MET A 402 25.07 -14.40 -29.07
CA MET A 402 25.00 -15.85 -29.08
C MET A 402 24.94 -16.34 -30.52
N HIS A 403 25.68 -17.40 -30.83
CA HIS A 403 25.48 -18.22 -32.01
C HIS A 403 24.72 -19.50 -31.64
N ARG A 404 23.70 -19.85 -32.43
CA ARG A 404 22.77 -20.96 -32.16
C ARG A 404 23.44 -22.31 -31.90
N GLU A 405 24.62 -22.56 -32.47
CA GLU A 405 25.38 -23.82 -32.29
C GLU A 405 26.65 -23.68 -31.44
N MET A 406 27.09 -22.47 -31.08
CA MET A 406 28.39 -22.23 -30.44
C MET A 406 28.29 -21.50 -29.10
N GLY A 407 27.08 -21.12 -28.66
CA GLY A 407 26.91 -20.34 -27.43
C GLY A 407 27.32 -18.89 -27.61
N GLU A 408 27.80 -18.27 -26.53
CA GLU A 408 28.33 -16.89 -26.51
C GLU A 408 29.58 -16.77 -27.38
N ILE A 409 29.53 -15.93 -28.42
CA ILE A 409 30.63 -15.71 -29.37
C ILE A 409 31.21 -14.30 -29.33
N ASP A 410 30.47 -13.32 -28.81
CA ASP A 410 30.93 -11.95 -28.72
C ASP A 410 30.28 -11.23 -27.53
N ARG A 411 31.05 -10.33 -26.92
CA ARG A 411 30.62 -9.51 -25.79
C ARG A 411 31.24 -8.14 -25.89
N LEU A 412 30.39 -7.13 -25.84
CA LEU A 412 30.80 -5.74 -25.82
C LEU A 412 30.43 -5.14 -24.48
N THR A 413 31.34 -4.33 -23.94
CA THR A 413 31.13 -3.60 -22.70
C THR A 413 31.25 -2.10 -22.97
N VAL A 414 30.38 -1.34 -22.33
CA VAL A 414 30.51 0.11 -22.15
C VAL A 414 30.70 0.36 -20.66
N ASN A 415 31.90 0.80 -20.29
CA ASN A 415 32.23 1.16 -18.91
C ASN A 415 31.93 2.64 -18.67
N LEU A 416 31.39 2.93 -17.50
CA LEU A 416 31.21 4.29 -17.01
C LEU A 416 32.37 4.67 -16.08
N PRO A 417 32.79 5.94 -16.05
CA PRO A 417 33.78 6.41 -15.11
C PRO A 417 33.38 6.10 -13.66
N ALA A 418 34.37 5.78 -12.83
CA ALA A 418 34.14 5.52 -11.41
C ALA A 418 33.57 6.75 -10.70
N ALA A 419 32.56 6.53 -9.87
CA ALA A 419 32.00 7.55 -8.97
C ALA A 419 32.90 7.67 -7.74
N ASN A 420 33.96 8.47 -7.85
CA ASN A 420 34.96 8.65 -6.80
C ASN A 420 34.65 9.88 -5.94
N PHE A 421 34.83 9.74 -4.63
CA PHE A 421 34.82 10.89 -3.73
C PHE A 421 35.96 11.85 -4.09
N VAL A 422 35.64 13.14 -4.19
CA VAL A 422 36.66 14.18 -4.24
C VAL A 422 37.08 14.49 -2.81
N ALA A 423 38.36 14.35 -2.51
CA ALA A 423 38.89 14.67 -1.20
C ALA A 423 38.66 16.16 -0.90
N THR A 424 37.95 16.46 0.18
CA THR A 424 37.58 17.82 0.59
C THR A 424 38.70 18.57 1.28
N ASN A 425 39.87 17.95 1.44
CA ASN A 425 41.06 18.62 1.93
C ASN A 425 41.82 19.22 0.74
N ASP A 426 41.51 20.47 0.45
CA ASP A 426 42.33 21.46 -0.25
C ASP A 426 43.64 21.72 0.51
N ASN A 427 44.43 20.66 0.72
CA ASN A 427 45.83 20.72 1.05
C ASN A 427 46.58 21.27 -0.17
N VAL A 428 46.40 22.56 -0.44
CA VAL A 428 47.36 23.33 -1.20
C VAL A 428 48.70 23.13 -0.49
N PRO A 429 49.72 22.53 -1.13
CA PRO A 429 51.03 22.39 -0.52
C PRO A 429 51.49 23.76 -0.01
N ALA A 430 52.04 23.83 1.21
CA ALA A 430 52.40 25.09 1.86
C ALA A 430 53.32 26.00 0.99
N GLU A 431 54.02 25.42 0.01
CA GLU A 431 54.85 26.12 -0.97
C GLU A 431 54.07 27.06 -1.91
N GLN A 432 52.77 26.84 -2.13
CA GLN A 432 51.92 27.69 -2.98
C GLN A 432 51.22 28.84 -2.22
N ARG A 433 51.41 28.95 -0.89
CA ARG A 433 50.87 30.07 -0.08
C ARG A 433 51.78 31.31 -0.04
N ARG A 434 52.94 31.30 -0.71
CA ARG A 434 53.91 32.42 -0.69
C ARG A 434 53.96 33.28 -1.95
N VAL A 435 53.03 33.10 -2.88
CA VAL A 435 52.90 34.00 -4.04
C VAL A 435 51.42 34.32 -4.26
N ALA A 436 50.87 35.15 -3.38
CA ALA A 436 49.62 35.87 -3.56
C ALA A 436 49.74 37.23 -2.88
#